data_AF-X0U0P2-F1
#
_entry.id   AF-X0U0P2-F1
#
_cell.length_a   1.000
_cell.length_b   1.000
_cell.length_c   1.000
_cell.angle_alpha   90.00
_cell.angle_beta   90.00
_cell.angle_gamma   90.00
#
_symmetry.space_group_name_H-M   'P 1'
#
loop_
_entity.id
_entity.type
_entity.pdbx_description
1 polymer ?
#
loop_
_entity_poly.entity_id
_entity_poly.type
_entity_poly.pdbx_seq_one_letter_code
_entity_poly.pdbx_strand_id
1 'polypeptide(L)'
;MSWPERYNPDEVSALQHAFNIKLDRGEPAFWSEYQNEPMDESSEGGTELTADDILAKISGSERGEVPVTCSLLTMFVDIQQRVLYWIVVAWENDFSGYVIDYGTEPEQKVPYFTMSEITRTLARAAPGAGLEGSIRAGLERLSKRTVGREWRQEGGGKMEIDLCLVDANWSTSTDLVYQFSRQTEYRGVIMPSHGRYVGASSKAFLEYAKKKGDRVGLNWRIAAPGSKRAIRYALYDSNWWKSFVHARLATALGDPGCMSLFGRQKRKNHHQLLADHLTSEYRILTEGRGRTVDEWKQYAVHRDNHWLDGVVGCAVGASIRGATR
;
A
#
# COMPACT_ATOMS: atom_id res chain seq x y z
N MET A 1 23.45 12.40 -22.39
CA MET A 1 24.30 12.65 -23.58
C MET A 1 24.49 11.32 -24.30
N SER A 2 24.05 11.19 -25.55
CA SER A 2 24.22 9.99 -26.37
C SER A 2 25.65 9.91 -26.89
N TRP A 3 26.42 8.93 -26.43
CA TRP A 3 27.77 8.65 -26.94
C TRP A 3 27.65 7.94 -28.31
N PRO A 4 28.09 8.54 -29.43
CA PRO A 4 27.86 7.99 -30.78
C PRO A 4 28.62 6.70 -31.09
N GLU A 5 29.51 6.24 -30.21
CA GLU A 5 30.52 5.22 -30.51
C GLU A 5 30.34 3.91 -29.71
N ARG A 6 29.27 3.77 -28.92
CA ARG A 6 28.99 2.57 -28.07
C ARG A 6 27.78 1.77 -28.56
N TYR A 7 27.91 1.12 -29.71
CA TYR A 7 27.00 0.07 -30.19
C TYR A 7 27.71 -0.83 -31.20
N ASN A 8 27.26 -2.08 -31.32
CA ASN A 8 27.82 -3.05 -32.27
C ASN A 8 27.35 -2.75 -33.71
N PRO A 9 28.07 -3.19 -34.75
CA PRO A 9 27.72 -2.91 -36.15
C PRO A 9 26.32 -3.39 -36.59
N ASP A 10 25.74 -4.34 -35.86
CA ASP A 10 24.40 -4.91 -36.05
C ASP A 10 23.29 -4.15 -35.29
N GLU A 11 23.65 -3.09 -34.56
CA GLU A 11 22.72 -2.28 -33.78
C GLU A 11 22.54 -0.89 -34.41
N VAL A 12 21.33 -0.35 -34.36
CA VAL A 12 20.93 0.93 -34.95
C VAL A 12 21.19 2.13 -34.05
N SER A 13 21.48 1.93 -32.76
CA SER A 13 21.86 3.04 -31.86
C SER A 13 22.48 2.56 -30.54
N ALA A 14 23.20 3.45 -29.87
CA ALA A 14 23.65 3.27 -28.48
C ALA A 14 22.48 3.03 -27.50
N LEU A 15 21.28 3.52 -27.82
CA LEU A 15 20.08 3.26 -27.01
C LEU A 15 19.61 1.81 -27.18
N GLN A 16 19.60 1.29 -28.40
CA GLN A 16 19.31 -0.12 -28.65
C GLN A 16 20.35 -1.02 -27.98
N HIS A 17 21.63 -0.70 -28.09
CA HIS A 17 22.72 -1.43 -27.43
C HIS A 17 22.52 -1.52 -25.91
N ALA A 18 22.21 -0.38 -25.28
CA ALA A 18 21.90 -0.31 -23.86
C ALA A 18 20.73 -1.23 -23.47
N PHE A 19 19.66 -1.26 -24.27
CA PHE A 19 18.51 -2.14 -24.03
C PHE A 19 18.82 -3.62 -24.29
N ASN A 20 19.62 -3.95 -25.30
CA ASN A 20 20.05 -5.32 -25.57
C ASN A 20 20.85 -5.87 -24.38
N ILE A 21 21.80 -5.10 -23.84
CA ILE A 21 22.58 -5.50 -22.67
C ILE A 21 21.70 -5.68 -21.44
N LYS A 22 20.72 -4.79 -21.24
CA LYS A 22 19.74 -4.91 -20.16
C LYS A 22 18.95 -6.22 -20.26
N LEU A 23 18.58 -6.64 -21.48
CA LEU A 23 17.86 -7.88 -21.74
C LEU A 23 18.75 -9.13 -21.60
N ASP A 24 19.99 -9.06 -22.08
CA ASP A 24 20.91 -10.21 -22.13
C ASP A 24 21.62 -10.49 -20.80
N ARG A 25 22.01 -9.44 -20.06
CA ARG A 25 22.82 -9.53 -18.83
C ARG A 25 22.05 -9.19 -17.56
N GLY A 26 20.78 -8.81 -17.69
CA GLY A 26 19.92 -8.41 -16.58
C GLY A 26 20.16 -6.97 -16.11
N GLU A 27 19.20 -6.45 -15.33
CA GLU A 27 19.22 -5.08 -14.82
C GLU A 27 20.49 -4.76 -13.99
N PRO A 28 20.99 -5.62 -13.09
CA PRO A 28 22.14 -5.29 -12.24
C PRO A 28 23.42 -4.96 -13.03
N ALA A 29 23.74 -5.75 -14.06
CA ALA A 29 24.91 -5.53 -14.90
C ALA A 29 24.79 -4.24 -15.73
N PHE A 30 23.60 -3.95 -16.25
CA PHE A 30 23.32 -2.73 -17.00
C PHE A 30 23.50 -1.46 -16.13
N TRP A 31 22.94 -1.46 -14.93
CA TRP A 31 23.00 -0.33 -14.01
C TRP A 31 24.44 -0.08 -13.50
N SER A 32 25.18 -1.14 -13.17
CA SER A 32 26.58 -1.04 -12.73
C SER A 32 27.51 -0.55 -13.85
N GLU A 33 27.49 -1.17 -15.04
CA GLU A 33 28.51 -0.92 -16.08
C GLU A 33 28.18 0.29 -16.99
N TYR A 34 26.90 0.61 -17.18
CA TYR A 34 26.47 1.59 -18.19
C TYR A 34 25.79 2.83 -17.62
N GLN A 35 25.29 2.78 -16.37
CA GLN A 35 24.77 3.95 -15.67
C GLN A 35 25.69 4.45 -14.54
N ASN A 36 26.73 3.69 -14.17
CA ASN A 36 27.55 3.93 -12.95
C ASN A 36 26.70 4.06 -11.68
N GLU A 37 25.53 3.41 -11.66
CA GLU A 37 24.62 3.33 -10.52
C GLU A 37 24.51 1.86 -10.12
N PRO A 38 25.55 1.28 -9.50
CA PRO A 38 25.51 -0.13 -9.10
C PRO A 38 24.30 -0.39 -8.19
N MET A 39 23.50 -1.39 -8.54
CA MET A 39 22.42 -1.85 -7.66
C MET A 39 23.05 -2.51 -6.44
N ASP A 40 22.58 -2.18 -5.24
CA ASP A 40 23.01 -2.85 -4.01
C ASP A 40 22.74 -4.36 -4.15
N GLU A 41 23.78 -5.19 -4.06
CA GLU A 41 23.62 -6.64 -3.92
C GLU A 41 22.98 -6.90 -2.55
N SER A 42 21.66 -7.12 -2.51
CA SER A 42 21.00 -7.59 -1.31
C SER A 42 21.41 -9.04 -1.05
N SER A 43 22.23 -9.23 -0.02
CA SER A 43 22.68 -10.53 0.44
C SER A 43 21.60 -11.27 1.24
N GLU A 44 21.43 -12.54 0.87
CA GLU A 44 21.00 -13.69 1.67
C GLU A 44 19.62 -13.66 2.34
N GLY A 45 18.70 -14.49 1.80
CA GLY A 45 17.64 -15.12 2.60
C GLY A 45 16.21 -15.05 2.06
N GLY A 46 16.00 -15.45 0.79
CA GLY A 46 14.67 -15.72 0.24
C GLY A 46 14.53 -15.27 -1.22
N THR A 47 13.77 -16.01 -2.02
CA THR A 47 13.34 -15.54 -3.33
C THR A 47 12.49 -14.29 -3.12
N GLU A 48 12.94 -13.16 -3.66
CA GLU A 48 12.19 -11.92 -3.57
C GLU A 48 10.83 -12.07 -4.27
N LEU A 49 9.77 -11.62 -3.60
CA LEU A 49 8.42 -11.74 -4.11
C LEU A 49 8.28 -10.92 -5.40
N THR A 50 7.88 -11.57 -6.49
CA THR A 50 7.71 -10.91 -7.79
C THR A 50 6.24 -10.53 -8.05
N ALA A 51 6.01 -9.62 -8.99
CA ALA A 51 4.67 -9.29 -9.45
C ALA A 51 3.93 -10.54 -9.98
N ASP A 52 4.62 -11.44 -10.69
CA ASP A 52 4.03 -12.68 -11.19
C ASP A 52 3.57 -13.62 -10.06
N ASP A 53 4.33 -13.70 -8.96
CA ASP A 53 3.92 -14.46 -7.78
C ASP A 53 2.61 -13.93 -7.20
N ILE A 54 2.45 -12.61 -7.11
CA ILE A 54 1.21 -11.96 -6.67
C ILE A 54 0.06 -12.26 -7.64
N LEU A 55 0.30 -12.10 -8.94
CA LEU A 55 -0.70 -12.33 -9.99
C LEU A 55 -1.10 -13.80 -10.15
N ALA A 56 -0.32 -14.74 -9.61
CA ALA A 56 -0.70 -16.14 -9.52
C ALA A 56 -1.80 -16.41 -8.47
N LYS A 57 -2.03 -15.48 -7.53
CA LYS A 57 -2.99 -15.64 -6.41
C LYS A 57 -4.29 -14.86 -6.64
N ILE A 58 -5.10 -15.34 -7.57
CA ILE A 58 -6.44 -14.81 -7.83
C ILE A 58 -7.50 -15.68 -7.13
N SER A 59 -8.36 -15.09 -6.30
CA SER A 59 -9.34 -15.81 -5.47
C SER A 59 -10.51 -16.41 -6.27
N GLY A 60 -10.86 -15.82 -7.41
CA GLY A 60 -12.05 -16.20 -8.18
C GLY A 60 -13.30 -15.34 -7.89
N SER A 61 -13.31 -14.59 -6.78
CA SER A 61 -14.44 -13.76 -6.34
C SER A 61 -14.64 -12.54 -7.26
N GLU A 62 -15.87 -12.05 -7.38
CA GLU A 62 -16.13 -10.83 -8.16
C GLU A 62 -15.56 -9.58 -7.48
N ARG A 63 -15.29 -8.53 -8.26
CA ARG A 63 -14.85 -7.25 -7.68
C ARG A 63 -15.94 -6.71 -6.76
N GLY A 64 -15.55 -6.37 -5.54
CA GLY A 64 -16.44 -5.87 -4.49
C GLY A 64 -17.37 -6.91 -3.87
N GLU A 65 -17.09 -8.19 -4.11
CA GLU A 65 -17.71 -9.31 -3.41
C GLU A 65 -16.79 -9.81 -2.29
N VAL A 66 -17.35 -9.98 -1.10
CA VAL A 66 -16.65 -10.43 0.10
C VAL A 66 -16.78 -11.96 0.22
N PRO A 67 -15.69 -12.72 0.33
CA PRO A 67 -15.75 -14.16 0.58
C PRO A 67 -16.53 -14.48 1.85
N VAL A 68 -17.26 -15.60 1.86
CA VAL A 68 -18.13 -15.99 3.00
C VAL A 68 -17.33 -16.27 4.28
N THR A 69 -16.05 -16.63 4.15
CA THR A 69 -15.16 -16.90 5.29
C THR A 69 -14.69 -15.62 5.99
N CYS A 70 -14.75 -14.48 5.32
CA CYS A 70 -14.30 -13.21 5.87
C CYS A 70 -15.31 -12.64 6.88
N SER A 71 -14.79 -12.11 7.98
CA SER A 71 -15.56 -11.50 9.07
C SER A 71 -15.25 -10.02 9.28
N LEU A 72 -14.20 -9.49 8.64
CA LEU A 72 -13.76 -8.11 8.77
C LEU A 72 -13.51 -7.48 7.41
N LEU A 73 -13.83 -6.19 7.28
CA LEU A 73 -13.58 -5.40 6.10
C LEU A 73 -12.87 -4.09 6.46
N THR A 74 -11.68 -3.89 5.91
CA THR A 74 -10.89 -2.68 6.17
C THR A 74 -10.60 -1.94 4.88
N MET A 75 -10.46 -0.62 4.99
CA MET A 75 -10.08 0.24 3.89
C MET A 75 -8.91 1.11 4.28
N PHE A 76 -8.09 1.46 3.29
CA PHE A 76 -7.05 2.47 3.43
C PHE A 76 -7.15 3.51 2.34
N VAL A 77 -6.81 4.75 2.68
CA VAL A 77 -6.66 5.86 1.73
C VAL A 77 -5.30 6.50 1.91
N ASP A 78 -4.49 6.47 0.87
CA ASP A 78 -3.23 7.22 0.75
C ASP A 78 -3.50 8.51 -0.03
N ILE A 79 -3.10 9.65 0.55
CA ILE A 79 -3.30 10.97 -0.03
C ILE A 79 -2.05 11.42 -0.77
N GLN A 80 -2.16 11.53 -2.10
CA GLN A 80 -1.16 12.18 -2.93
C GLN A 80 -1.66 13.51 -3.46
N GLN A 81 -0.75 14.41 -3.82
CA GLN A 81 -1.08 15.78 -4.23
C GLN A 81 -2.14 15.85 -5.34
N ARG A 82 -2.13 14.88 -6.27
CA ARG A 82 -2.97 14.88 -7.46
C ARG A 82 -4.13 13.88 -7.38
N VAL A 83 -4.06 12.88 -6.51
CA VAL A 83 -4.96 11.72 -6.52
C VAL A 83 -4.99 11.06 -5.13
N LEU A 84 -6.10 10.42 -4.78
CA LEU A 84 -6.18 9.53 -3.61
C LEU A 84 -6.05 8.10 -4.10
N TYR A 85 -5.10 7.33 -3.58
CA TYR A 85 -5.08 5.89 -3.76
C TYR A 85 -5.89 5.23 -2.67
N TRP A 86 -6.66 4.20 -3.01
CA TRP A 86 -7.47 3.49 -2.04
C TRP A 86 -7.52 2.00 -2.33
N ILE A 87 -7.72 1.21 -1.28
CA ILE A 87 -7.84 -0.24 -1.34
C ILE A 87 -8.73 -0.73 -0.21
N VAL A 88 -9.47 -1.81 -0.48
CA VAL A 88 -10.37 -2.48 0.45
C VAL A 88 -9.97 -3.96 0.50
N VAL A 89 -9.76 -4.45 1.71
CA VAL A 89 -9.34 -5.83 1.98
C VAL A 89 -10.32 -6.45 2.97
N ALA A 90 -10.85 -7.62 2.60
CA ALA A 90 -11.62 -8.48 3.48
C ALA A 90 -10.68 -9.48 4.17
N TRP A 91 -10.98 -9.81 5.42
CA TRP A 91 -10.11 -10.64 6.25
C TRP A 91 -10.88 -11.74 6.95
N GLU A 92 -10.25 -12.89 7.05
CA GLU A 92 -10.53 -13.87 8.09
C GLU A 92 -9.81 -13.49 9.39
N ASN A 93 -10.17 -14.17 10.48
CA ASN A 93 -9.59 -13.86 11.79
C ASN A 93 -8.08 -14.10 11.85
N ASP A 94 -7.54 -15.03 11.05
CA ASP A 94 -6.12 -15.44 11.03
C ASP A 94 -5.21 -14.57 10.12
N PHE A 95 -5.74 -13.48 9.58
CA PHE A 95 -5.13 -12.63 8.54
C PHE A 95 -5.02 -13.26 7.15
N SER A 96 -5.77 -14.33 6.84
CA SER A 96 -6.07 -14.65 5.45
C SER A 96 -6.82 -13.46 4.83
N GLY A 97 -6.27 -12.93 3.74
CA GLY A 97 -6.64 -11.62 3.19
C GLY A 97 -7.10 -11.70 1.74
N TYR A 98 -8.14 -10.93 1.42
CA TYR A 98 -8.72 -10.86 0.09
C TYR A 98 -8.82 -9.40 -0.30
N VAL A 99 -7.97 -8.95 -1.22
CA VAL A 99 -8.17 -7.63 -1.84
C VAL A 99 -9.42 -7.75 -2.69
N ILE A 100 -10.50 -7.06 -2.32
CA ILE A 100 -11.80 -7.14 -2.99
C ILE A 100 -12.05 -5.95 -3.91
N ASP A 101 -11.40 -4.82 -3.64
CA ASP A 101 -11.52 -3.62 -4.46
C ASP A 101 -10.34 -2.68 -4.20
N TYR A 102 -9.96 -1.90 -5.21
CA TYR A 102 -8.95 -0.84 -5.12
C TYR A 102 -9.10 0.12 -6.30
N GLY A 103 -8.48 1.28 -6.19
CA GLY A 103 -8.44 2.23 -7.28
C GLY A 103 -7.91 3.58 -6.85
N THR A 104 -8.32 4.59 -7.60
CA THR A 104 -7.99 5.98 -7.32
C THR A 104 -9.23 6.87 -7.23
N GLU A 105 -9.13 8.01 -6.55
CA GLU A 105 -10.07 9.11 -6.63
C GLU A 105 -9.35 10.41 -7.04
N PRO A 106 -9.68 10.99 -8.20
CA PRO A 106 -10.63 10.50 -9.22
C PRO A 106 -10.17 9.18 -9.87
N GLU A 107 -11.12 8.43 -10.40
CA GLU A 107 -10.83 7.19 -11.15
C GLU A 107 -10.06 7.51 -12.45
N GLN A 108 -8.94 6.82 -12.66
CA GLN A 108 -8.19 6.85 -13.91
C GLN A 108 -8.85 5.90 -14.94
N LYS A 109 -8.82 6.29 -16.22
CA LYS A 109 -9.44 5.51 -17.31
C LYS A 109 -8.50 4.48 -17.96
N VAL A 110 -7.25 4.44 -17.51
CA VAL A 110 -6.21 3.54 -18.04
C VAL A 110 -5.86 2.50 -16.97
N PRO A 111 -5.65 1.23 -17.37
CA PRO A 111 -5.36 0.15 -16.43
C PRO A 111 -3.95 0.24 -15.83
N TYR A 112 -3.05 0.94 -16.50
CA TYR A 112 -1.67 1.15 -16.08
C TYR A 112 -1.30 2.62 -16.24
N PHE A 113 -0.72 3.23 -15.21
CA PHE A 113 -0.31 4.63 -15.20
C PHE A 113 0.72 4.87 -14.10
N THR A 114 1.49 5.96 -14.23
CA THR A 114 2.29 6.51 -13.14
C THR A 114 1.70 7.83 -12.64
N MET A 115 2.05 8.25 -11.43
CA MET A 115 1.58 9.52 -10.84
C MET A 115 2.00 10.76 -11.67
N SER A 116 3.08 10.68 -12.43
CA SER A 116 3.50 11.78 -13.32
C SER A 116 2.55 11.91 -14.53
N GLU A 117 2.05 10.79 -15.05
CA GLU A 117 1.23 10.70 -16.26
C GLU A 117 -0.26 10.96 -16.05
N ILE A 118 -0.78 10.84 -14.82
CA ILE A 118 -2.22 11.00 -14.57
C ILE A 118 -2.73 12.36 -15.04
N THR A 119 -3.88 12.36 -15.70
CA THR A 119 -4.51 13.59 -16.19
C THR A 119 -5.81 13.90 -15.45
N ARG A 120 -6.42 12.92 -14.78
CA ARG A 120 -7.62 13.12 -13.97
C ARG A 120 -7.20 13.33 -12.52
N THR A 121 -7.11 14.59 -12.12
CA THR A 121 -6.58 14.98 -10.81
C THR A 121 -7.68 15.52 -9.90
N LEU A 122 -7.42 15.53 -8.58
CA LEU A 122 -8.28 16.14 -7.57
C LEU A 122 -8.62 17.59 -7.91
N ALA A 123 -7.62 18.38 -8.32
CA ALA A 123 -7.82 19.77 -8.74
C ALA A 123 -8.79 19.91 -9.93
N ARG A 124 -8.73 18.99 -10.92
CA ARG A 124 -9.67 18.99 -12.06
C ARG A 124 -11.07 18.50 -11.67
N ALA A 125 -11.16 17.62 -10.68
CA ALA A 125 -12.43 17.11 -10.17
C ALA A 125 -13.12 18.05 -9.17
N ALA A 126 -12.42 19.08 -8.69
CA ALA A 126 -12.96 20.14 -7.85
C ALA A 126 -12.56 21.53 -8.38
N PRO A 127 -13.12 21.99 -9.53
CA PRO A 127 -12.76 23.26 -10.12
C PRO A 127 -13.00 24.43 -9.15
N GLY A 128 -12.02 25.33 -9.04
CA GLY A 128 -12.08 26.50 -8.15
C GLY A 128 -11.70 26.23 -6.69
N ALA A 129 -11.50 24.97 -6.29
CA ALA A 129 -10.98 24.64 -4.97
C ALA A 129 -9.45 24.77 -4.92
N GLY A 130 -8.93 25.29 -3.81
CA GLY A 130 -7.51 25.15 -3.47
C GLY A 130 -7.14 23.69 -3.18
N LEU A 131 -5.85 23.43 -2.94
CA LEU A 131 -5.32 22.07 -2.72
C LEU A 131 -6.11 21.30 -1.65
N GLU A 132 -6.21 21.85 -0.44
CA GLU A 132 -6.95 21.21 0.67
C GLU A 132 -8.43 21.00 0.35
N GLY A 133 -9.08 21.98 -0.29
CA GLY A 133 -10.47 21.88 -0.70
C GLY A 133 -10.68 20.75 -1.73
N SER A 134 -9.75 20.57 -2.65
CA SER A 134 -9.80 19.50 -3.65
C SER A 134 -9.61 18.11 -3.02
N ILE A 135 -8.72 17.98 -2.03
CA ILE A 135 -8.52 16.75 -1.26
C ILE A 135 -9.76 16.43 -0.45
N ARG A 136 -10.34 17.42 0.27
CA ARG A 136 -11.57 17.26 1.04
C ARG A 136 -12.72 16.75 0.18
N ALA A 137 -12.94 17.37 -0.97
CA ALA A 137 -13.98 16.97 -1.91
C ALA A 137 -13.74 15.55 -2.47
N GLY A 138 -12.47 15.18 -2.70
CA GLY A 138 -12.10 13.81 -3.06
C GLY A 138 -12.43 12.79 -1.97
N LEU A 139 -12.04 13.08 -0.72
CA LEU A 139 -12.33 12.23 0.43
C LEU A 139 -13.83 12.07 0.66
N GLU A 140 -14.63 13.13 0.52
CA GLU A 140 -16.10 13.07 0.61
C GLU A 140 -16.70 12.16 -0.45
N ARG A 141 -16.32 12.33 -1.72
CA ARG A 141 -16.81 11.49 -2.83
C ARG A 141 -16.40 10.03 -2.65
N LEU A 142 -15.14 9.79 -2.29
CA LEU A 142 -14.61 8.45 -2.07
C LEU A 142 -15.34 7.77 -0.91
N SER A 143 -15.42 8.43 0.24
CA SER A 143 -16.07 7.87 1.44
C SER A 143 -17.53 7.52 1.19
N LYS A 144 -18.27 8.38 0.48
CA LYS A 144 -19.65 8.08 0.09
C LYS A 144 -19.76 6.85 -0.81
N ARG A 145 -18.82 6.67 -1.74
CA ARG A 145 -18.82 5.54 -2.68
C ARG A 145 -18.36 4.23 -2.04
N THR A 146 -17.53 4.25 -0.99
CA THR A 146 -16.93 3.04 -0.41
C THR A 146 -17.41 2.76 1.01
N VAL A 147 -17.28 3.73 1.93
CA VAL A 147 -17.68 3.59 3.34
C VAL A 147 -19.19 3.68 3.48
N GLY A 148 -19.86 4.52 2.69
CA GLY A 148 -21.31 4.70 2.71
C GLY A 148 -22.13 3.64 1.95
N ARG A 149 -21.50 2.59 1.43
CA ARG A 149 -22.19 1.50 0.73
C ARG A 149 -22.09 0.18 1.49
N GLU A 150 -23.05 -0.68 1.25
CA GLU A 150 -23.00 -2.09 1.65
C GLU A 150 -22.13 -2.89 0.64
N TRP A 151 -21.38 -3.86 1.17
CA TRP A 151 -20.57 -4.80 0.42
C TRP A 151 -21.26 -6.17 0.41
N ARG A 152 -21.43 -6.75 -0.78
CA ARG A 152 -22.11 -8.04 -0.94
C ARG A 152 -21.18 -9.15 -0.48
N GLN A 153 -21.63 -10.00 0.43
CA GLN A 153 -20.94 -11.22 0.79
C GLN A 153 -21.42 -12.37 -0.10
N GLU A 154 -20.52 -13.30 -0.43
CA GLU A 154 -20.88 -14.56 -1.07
C GLU A 154 -21.98 -15.26 -0.26
N GLY A 155 -23.03 -15.76 -0.94
CA GLY A 155 -24.21 -16.31 -0.29
C GLY A 155 -25.29 -15.30 0.11
N GLY A 156 -25.12 -14.00 -0.22
CA GLY A 156 -26.18 -12.99 -0.12
C GLY A 156 -26.18 -12.17 1.18
N GLY A 157 -25.19 -12.38 2.05
CA GLY A 157 -24.94 -11.53 3.20
C GLY A 157 -24.50 -10.11 2.80
N LYS A 158 -24.44 -9.21 3.78
CA LYS A 158 -23.98 -7.84 3.59
C LYS A 158 -22.99 -7.48 4.69
N MET A 159 -21.95 -6.75 4.31
CA MET A 159 -20.94 -6.22 5.23
C MET A 159 -20.73 -4.73 5.00
N GLU A 160 -20.21 -4.07 6.03
CA GLU A 160 -19.80 -2.66 5.98
C GLU A 160 -18.30 -2.58 6.29
N ILE A 161 -17.68 -1.44 6.00
CA ILE A 161 -16.27 -1.22 6.33
C ILE A 161 -16.14 -1.03 7.84
N ASP A 162 -15.42 -1.93 8.51
CA ASP A 162 -15.18 -1.86 9.96
C ASP A 162 -14.26 -0.70 10.34
N LEU A 163 -13.23 -0.44 9.52
CA LEU A 163 -12.26 0.62 9.77
C LEU A 163 -11.67 1.11 8.45
N CYS A 164 -11.75 2.42 8.24
CA CYS A 164 -11.07 3.10 7.15
C CYS A 164 -9.95 3.96 7.73
N LEU A 165 -8.71 3.60 7.46
CA LEU A 165 -7.55 4.41 7.84
C LEU A 165 -7.20 5.37 6.70
N VAL A 166 -6.90 6.62 7.04
CA VAL A 166 -6.44 7.63 6.08
C VAL A 166 -5.03 8.04 6.45
N ASP A 167 -4.07 7.93 5.52
CA ASP A 167 -2.71 8.39 5.78
C ASP A 167 -2.67 9.89 6.02
N ALA A 168 -1.97 10.29 7.07
CA ALA A 168 -1.78 11.68 7.45
C ALA A 168 -0.28 12.04 7.53
N ASN A 169 0.62 11.23 6.96
CA ASN A 169 2.06 11.48 6.96
C ASN A 169 2.48 12.63 6.04
N TRP A 170 1.70 12.92 4.98
CA TRP A 170 1.97 14.08 4.15
C TRP A 170 1.60 15.39 4.87
N SER A 171 2.61 16.12 5.32
CA SER A 171 2.49 17.31 6.19
C SER A 171 1.48 18.35 5.70
N THR A 172 1.38 18.57 4.39
CA THR A 172 0.45 19.50 3.76
C THR A 172 -1.02 19.12 3.95
N SER A 173 -1.31 17.83 4.17
CA SER A 173 -2.68 17.32 4.33
C SER A 173 -2.99 16.88 5.76
N THR A 174 -2.01 16.84 6.67
CA THR A 174 -2.19 16.28 8.03
C THR A 174 -3.39 16.91 8.75
N ASP A 175 -3.43 18.23 8.90
CA ASP A 175 -4.52 18.88 9.66
C ASP A 175 -5.89 18.70 8.97
N LEU A 176 -5.91 18.70 7.63
CA LEU A 176 -7.11 18.42 6.84
C LEU A 176 -7.66 17.01 7.13
N VAL A 177 -6.82 15.98 7.16
CA VAL A 177 -7.25 14.60 7.45
C VAL A 177 -7.88 14.51 8.84
N TYR A 178 -7.30 15.18 9.82
CA TYR A 178 -7.84 15.19 11.18
C TYR A 178 -9.18 15.94 11.25
N GLN A 179 -9.31 17.07 10.58
CA GLN A 179 -10.58 17.80 10.51
C GLN A 179 -11.66 17.00 9.80
N PHE A 180 -11.34 16.41 8.64
CA PHE A 180 -12.25 15.57 7.86
C PHE A 180 -12.75 14.38 8.68
N SER A 181 -11.84 13.63 9.31
CA SER A 181 -12.19 12.46 10.13
C SER A 181 -13.09 12.81 11.33
N ARG A 182 -13.03 14.07 11.80
CA ARG A 182 -13.89 14.56 12.88
C ARG A 182 -15.28 15.00 12.39
N GLN A 183 -15.37 15.54 11.18
CA GLN A 183 -16.58 16.21 10.66
C GLN A 183 -17.42 15.32 9.73
N THR A 184 -16.82 14.28 9.16
CA THR A 184 -17.50 13.35 8.26
C THR A 184 -18.67 12.62 8.94
N GLU A 185 -19.68 12.26 8.14
CA GLU A 185 -20.82 11.45 8.60
C GLU A 185 -20.37 10.04 9.03
N TYR A 186 -19.28 9.52 8.45
CA TYR A 186 -18.69 8.22 8.77
C TYR A 186 -17.74 8.24 9.98
N ARG A 187 -17.92 9.21 10.88
CA ARG A 187 -17.14 9.31 12.12
C ARG A 187 -17.32 8.03 12.95
N GLY A 188 -16.22 7.44 13.39
CA GLY A 188 -16.21 6.14 14.09
C GLY A 188 -15.76 4.97 13.22
N VAL A 189 -15.88 5.10 11.90
CA VAL A 189 -15.28 4.19 10.91
C VAL A 189 -13.99 4.78 10.35
N ILE A 190 -13.99 6.08 10.01
CA ILE A 190 -12.80 6.76 9.45
C ILE A 190 -11.87 7.24 10.58
N MET A 191 -10.58 6.94 10.47
CA MET A 191 -9.56 7.34 11.45
C MET A 191 -8.25 7.76 10.75
N PRO A 192 -7.60 8.87 11.17
CA PRO A 192 -6.27 9.22 10.69
C PRO A 192 -5.23 8.18 11.12
N SER A 193 -4.19 8.00 10.31
CA SER A 193 -3.09 7.09 10.61
C SER A 193 -1.73 7.68 10.23
N HIS A 194 -0.68 7.17 10.87
CA HIS A 194 0.70 7.46 10.50
C HIS A 194 1.54 6.17 10.58
N GLY A 195 2.09 5.76 9.44
CA GLY A 195 3.20 4.80 9.41
C GLY A 195 4.48 5.46 9.92
N ARG A 196 5.19 4.80 10.84
CA ARG A 196 6.47 5.26 11.36
C ARG A 196 7.56 4.29 10.96
N TYR A 197 8.63 4.84 10.40
CA TYR A 197 9.87 4.12 10.20
C TYR A 197 10.50 3.77 11.55
N VAL A 198 10.60 2.48 11.85
CA VAL A 198 11.26 1.95 13.05
C VAL A 198 12.47 1.15 12.58
N GLY A 199 13.62 1.82 12.46
CA GLY A 199 14.90 1.17 12.20
C GLY A 199 15.54 0.61 13.47
N ALA A 200 16.72 0.01 13.33
CA ALA A 200 17.41 -0.67 14.43
C ALA A 200 17.73 0.26 15.63
N SER A 201 17.90 1.56 15.33
CA SER A 201 18.17 2.62 16.30
C SER A 201 16.90 3.22 16.95
N SER A 202 15.71 2.93 16.42
CA SER A 202 14.43 3.45 16.90
C SER A 202 13.86 2.63 18.05
N LYS A 203 13.09 3.29 18.91
CA LYS A 203 12.37 2.63 20.01
C LYS A 203 11.20 1.82 19.42
N ALA A 204 11.12 0.52 19.71
CA ALA A 204 10.04 -0.31 19.20
C ALA A 204 8.69 0.08 19.82
N PHE A 205 7.60 -0.13 19.09
CA PHE A 205 6.25 0.18 19.58
C PHE A 205 5.90 -0.56 20.89
N LEU A 206 6.42 -1.78 21.06
CA LEU A 206 6.26 -2.60 22.26
C LEU A 206 6.93 -2.00 23.51
N GLU A 207 7.94 -1.14 23.34
CA GLU A 207 8.68 -0.54 24.45
C GLU A 207 8.04 0.76 24.99
N TYR A 208 7.00 1.27 24.33
CA TYR A 208 6.31 2.48 24.81
C TYR A 208 5.45 2.17 26.02
N ALA A 209 5.64 2.95 27.10
CA ALA A 209 4.80 2.84 28.29
C ALA A 209 3.34 3.14 27.96
N LYS A 210 2.47 2.16 28.21
CA LYS A 210 1.02 2.27 28.02
C LYS A 210 0.44 3.24 29.04
N LYS A 211 -0.21 4.30 28.57
CA LYS A 211 -0.97 5.22 29.43
C LYS A 211 -2.43 4.78 29.54
N LYS A 212 -3.14 5.22 30.59
CA LYS A 212 -4.57 4.94 30.75
C LYS A 212 -5.35 5.48 29.53
N GLY A 213 -6.14 4.62 28.89
CA GLY A 213 -6.93 4.97 27.70
C GLY A 213 -6.21 4.78 26.36
N ASP A 214 -4.92 4.43 26.37
CA ASP A 214 -4.19 4.00 25.18
C ASP A 214 -4.66 2.59 24.77
N ARG A 215 -4.88 2.41 23.47
CA ARG A 215 -5.01 1.09 22.85
C ARG A 215 -3.66 0.76 22.22
N VAL A 216 -3.18 -0.45 22.45
CA VAL A 216 -1.93 -0.97 21.88
C VAL A 216 -2.22 -2.37 21.38
N GLY A 217 -1.59 -2.75 20.27
CA GLY A 217 -1.68 -4.08 19.71
C GLY A 217 -0.41 -4.43 18.96
N LEU A 218 -0.53 -5.29 17.96
CA LEU A 218 0.60 -5.83 17.19
C LEU A 218 1.31 -4.72 16.41
N ASN A 219 2.39 -4.17 16.97
CA ASN A 219 3.17 -3.09 16.35
C ASN A 219 2.34 -1.88 15.91
N TRP A 220 1.25 -1.59 16.64
CA TRP A 220 0.46 -0.38 16.49
C TRP A 220 -0.01 0.14 17.85
N ARG A 221 -0.31 1.43 17.90
CA ARG A 221 -0.95 2.09 19.05
C ARG A 221 -1.92 3.17 18.61
N ILE A 222 -2.93 3.39 19.43
CA ILE A 222 -3.86 4.51 19.35
C ILE A 222 -3.84 5.17 20.72
N ALA A 223 -3.22 6.35 20.78
CA ALA A 223 -3.16 7.11 22.03
C ALA A 223 -4.56 7.51 22.51
N ALA A 224 -4.73 7.66 23.82
CA ALA A 224 -5.88 8.36 24.36
C ALA A 224 -5.97 9.77 23.75
N PRO A 225 -7.18 10.32 23.51
CA PRO A 225 -7.34 11.69 23.07
C PRO A 225 -6.63 12.63 24.06
N GLY A 226 -5.63 13.37 23.56
CA GLY A 226 -4.90 14.35 24.35
C GLY A 226 -5.57 15.72 24.27
N SER A 227 -5.10 16.69 25.08
CA SER A 227 -5.61 18.07 25.05
C SER A 227 -5.38 18.80 23.72
N LYS A 228 -4.37 18.40 22.93
CA LYS A 228 -3.99 19.05 21.65
C LYS A 228 -4.70 18.50 20.41
N ARG A 229 -5.15 17.23 20.41
CA ARG A 229 -5.84 16.60 19.27
C ARG A 229 -7.06 15.85 19.78
N ALA A 230 -8.25 16.37 19.45
CA ALA A 230 -9.52 15.89 19.97
C ALA A 230 -9.92 14.49 19.45
N ILE A 231 -9.34 14.02 18.34
CA ILE A 231 -9.63 12.70 17.77
C ILE A 231 -8.45 11.75 17.92
N ARG A 232 -8.78 10.46 18.02
CA ARG A 232 -7.82 9.36 18.02
C ARG A 232 -7.22 9.17 16.63
N TYR A 233 -5.98 8.71 16.58
CA TYR A 233 -5.28 8.34 15.34
C TYR A 233 -4.45 7.07 15.58
N ALA A 234 -4.26 6.29 14.52
CA ALA A 234 -3.43 5.09 14.55
C ALA A 234 -1.96 5.45 14.27
N LEU A 235 -1.06 4.88 15.06
CA LEU A 235 0.38 4.84 14.78
C LEU A 235 0.79 3.39 14.62
N TYR A 236 1.56 3.08 13.60
CA TYR A 236 2.06 1.72 13.37
C TYR A 236 3.48 1.71 12.84
N ASP A 237 4.17 0.60 13.05
CA ASP A 237 5.50 0.32 12.52
C ASP A 237 5.39 -0.06 11.04
N SER A 238 5.82 0.82 10.14
CA SER A 238 5.67 0.57 8.70
C SER A 238 6.51 -0.63 8.24
N ASN A 239 7.72 -0.80 8.77
CA ASN A 239 8.64 -1.85 8.33
C ASN A 239 8.14 -3.22 8.77
N TRP A 240 7.74 -3.35 10.05
CA TRP A 240 7.21 -4.61 10.55
C TRP A 240 5.96 -5.04 9.79
N TRP A 241 5.05 -4.11 9.52
CA TRP A 241 3.81 -4.41 8.80
C TRP A 241 4.02 -4.69 7.31
N LYS A 242 5.04 -4.09 6.67
CA LYS A 242 5.45 -4.46 5.30
C LYS A 242 5.95 -5.90 5.24
N SER A 243 6.84 -6.30 6.15
CA SER A 243 7.29 -7.70 6.27
C SER A 243 6.13 -8.66 6.56
N PHE A 244 5.22 -8.26 7.45
CA PHE A 244 4.01 -9.03 7.72
C PHE A 244 3.20 -9.25 6.46
N VAL A 245 2.82 -8.19 5.73
CA VAL A 245 2.03 -8.30 4.49
C VAL A 245 2.75 -9.12 3.43
N HIS A 246 4.05 -8.91 3.21
CA HIS A 246 4.82 -9.68 2.23
C HIS A 246 4.88 -11.17 2.57
N ALA A 247 4.92 -11.55 3.85
CA ALA A 247 4.82 -12.95 4.23
C ALA A 247 3.47 -13.57 3.79
N ARG A 248 2.36 -12.82 3.88
CA ARG A 248 1.03 -13.28 3.44
C ARG A 248 0.89 -13.32 1.92
N LEU A 249 1.52 -12.36 1.24
CA LEU A 249 1.65 -12.39 -0.21
C LEU A 249 2.60 -13.49 -0.68
N ALA A 250 3.53 -13.99 0.13
CA ALA A 250 4.40 -15.12 -0.23
C ALA A 250 3.73 -16.48 0.06
N THR A 251 2.79 -16.54 1.01
CA THR A 251 2.02 -17.75 1.33
C THR A 251 1.26 -18.26 0.09
N ALA A 252 1.27 -19.59 -0.11
CA ALA A 252 0.62 -20.21 -1.25
C ALA A 252 -0.91 -20.06 -1.20
N LEU A 253 -1.54 -20.01 -2.38
CA LEU A 253 -2.99 -19.88 -2.48
C LEU A 253 -3.68 -21.09 -1.81
N GLY A 254 -4.54 -20.81 -0.84
CA GLY A 254 -5.27 -21.82 -0.07
C GLY A 254 -4.67 -22.17 1.29
N ASP A 255 -3.42 -21.77 1.56
CA ASP A 255 -2.82 -21.93 2.88
C ASP A 255 -3.29 -20.80 3.84
N PRO A 256 -3.44 -21.09 5.15
CA PRO A 256 -3.80 -20.09 6.15
C PRO A 256 -2.86 -18.88 6.15
N GLY A 257 -3.44 -17.69 6.19
CA GLY A 257 -2.73 -16.42 6.08
C GLY A 257 -2.35 -16.03 4.65
N CYS A 258 -2.84 -16.71 3.61
CA CYS A 258 -2.63 -16.26 2.24
C CYS A 258 -3.33 -14.92 1.98
N MET A 259 -2.67 -14.03 1.21
CA MET A 259 -3.31 -12.86 0.62
C MET A 259 -3.50 -13.02 -0.89
N SER A 260 -4.74 -12.82 -1.36
CA SER A 260 -5.13 -12.99 -2.76
C SER A 260 -5.88 -11.77 -3.33
N LEU A 261 -5.96 -11.69 -4.65
CA LEU A 261 -6.66 -10.62 -5.38
C LEU A 261 -7.99 -11.13 -5.97
N PHE A 262 -9.01 -10.27 -6.03
CA PHE A 262 -10.28 -10.59 -6.69
C PHE A 262 -10.11 -10.87 -8.20
N GLY A 263 -11.14 -11.42 -8.82
CA GLY A 263 -11.26 -11.56 -10.28
C GLY A 263 -11.06 -12.99 -10.76
N ARG A 264 -10.67 -13.15 -12.03
CA ARG A 264 -10.50 -14.45 -12.68
C ARG A 264 -9.09 -14.57 -13.23
N GLN A 265 -8.48 -15.75 -13.12
CA GLN A 265 -7.10 -16.01 -13.57
C GLN A 265 -6.83 -15.55 -15.01
N LYS A 266 -7.79 -15.75 -15.92
CA LYS A 266 -7.70 -15.31 -17.33
C LYS A 266 -7.54 -13.79 -17.51
N ARG A 267 -7.85 -13.00 -16.49
CA ARG A 267 -7.76 -11.53 -16.48
C ARG A 267 -6.80 -11.02 -15.41
N LYS A 268 -5.87 -11.85 -14.92
CA LYS A 268 -4.91 -11.49 -13.86
C LYS A 268 -4.15 -10.18 -14.17
N ASN A 269 -3.82 -9.95 -15.44
CA ASN A 269 -3.06 -8.76 -15.88
C ASN A 269 -3.80 -7.42 -15.63
N HIS A 270 -5.10 -7.43 -15.32
CA HIS A 270 -5.79 -6.22 -14.83
C HIS A 270 -5.21 -5.71 -13.50
N HIS A 271 -4.52 -6.58 -12.75
CA HIS A 271 -3.87 -6.25 -11.49
C HIS A 271 -2.38 -5.93 -11.64
N GLN A 272 -1.85 -5.83 -12.87
CA GLN A 272 -0.41 -5.63 -13.09
C GLN A 272 0.11 -4.41 -12.34
N LEU A 273 -0.54 -3.24 -12.50
CA LEU A 273 -0.14 -2.02 -11.81
C LEU A 273 -0.19 -2.17 -10.28
N LEU A 274 -1.21 -2.85 -9.75
CA LEU A 274 -1.28 -3.12 -8.31
C LEU A 274 -0.09 -3.99 -7.88
N ALA A 275 0.19 -5.09 -8.58
CA ALA A 275 1.30 -5.98 -8.27
C ALA A 275 2.64 -5.25 -8.29
N ASP A 276 2.87 -4.38 -9.29
CA ASP A 276 4.08 -3.57 -9.39
C ASP A 276 4.23 -2.58 -8.22
N HIS A 277 3.13 -2.02 -7.71
CA HIS A 277 3.15 -1.20 -6.49
C HIS A 277 3.48 -2.06 -5.26
N LEU A 278 2.94 -3.28 -5.16
CA LEU A 278 3.20 -4.18 -4.03
C LEU A 278 4.63 -4.72 -3.99
N THR A 279 5.34 -4.71 -5.13
CA THR A 279 6.76 -5.12 -5.23
C THR A 279 7.68 -3.93 -5.58
N SER A 280 7.26 -2.71 -5.24
CA SER A 280 8.01 -1.47 -5.53
C SER A 280 9.10 -1.17 -4.50
N GLU A 281 9.13 -1.93 -3.40
CA GLU A 281 10.11 -1.84 -2.33
C GLU A 281 10.74 -3.21 -2.08
N TYR A 282 11.96 -3.20 -1.56
CA TYR A 282 12.71 -4.38 -1.17
C TYR A 282 13.13 -4.29 0.29
N ARG A 283 13.36 -5.47 0.87
CA ARG A 283 13.71 -5.64 2.28
C ARG A 283 15.22 -5.80 2.44
N ILE A 284 15.80 -5.05 3.36
CA ILE A 284 17.18 -5.19 3.82
C ILE A 284 17.17 -5.54 5.30
N LEU A 285 17.97 -6.53 5.69
CA LEU A 285 18.22 -6.83 7.10
C LEU A 285 19.24 -5.83 7.65
N THR A 286 18.84 -5.05 8.64
CA THR A 286 19.72 -4.09 9.31
C THR A 286 19.88 -4.46 10.78
N GLU A 287 21.13 -4.53 11.23
CA GLU A 287 21.47 -4.77 12.63
C GLU A 287 21.82 -3.48 13.36
N GLY A 288 21.30 -3.33 14.59
CA GLY A 288 21.63 -2.21 15.43
C GLY A 288 21.10 -2.36 16.85
N ARG A 289 21.88 -1.91 17.84
CA ARG A 289 21.56 -2.02 19.28
C ARG A 289 21.21 -3.45 19.72
N GLY A 290 21.86 -4.45 19.15
CA GLY A 290 21.65 -5.86 19.50
C GLY A 290 20.33 -6.46 18.99
N ARG A 291 19.70 -5.83 17.99
CA ARG A 291 18.52 -6.37 17.29
C ARG A 291 18.73 -6.33 15.78
N THR A 292 18.24 -7.34 15.10
CA THR A 292 18.09 -7.35 13.64
C THR A 292 16.65 -6.94 13.33
N VAL A 293 16.50 -5.94 12.46
CA VAL A 293 15.18 -5.49 11.99
C VAL A 293 15.16 -5.48 10.47
N ASP A 294 13.97 -5.73 9.92
CA ASP A 294 13.71 -5.54 8.51
C ASP A 294 13.58 -4.03 8.24
N GLU A 295 14.36 -3.49 7.32
CA GLU A 295 14.21 -2.14 6.79
C GLU A 295 13.76 -2.22 5.34
N TRP A 296 12.69 -1.50 5.01
CA TRP A 296 12.13 -1.47 3.66
C TRP A 296 12.59 -0.22 2.93
N LYS A 297 13.14 -0.43 1.74
CA LYS A 297 13.60 0.66 0.86
C LYS A 297 12.91 0.57 -0.49
N GLN A 298 12.59 1.73 -1.03
CA GLN A 298 12.09 1.84 -2.40
C GLN A 298 13.23 1.59 -3.39
N TYR A 299 12.93 0.92 -4.49
CA TYR A 299 13.86 0.79 -5.60
C TYR A 299 14.24 2.17 -6.16
N ALA A 300 15.49 2.32 -6.62
CA ALA A 300 15.99 3.59 -7.18
C ALA A 300 15.17 4.06 -8.40
N VAL A 301 14.58 3.12 -9.14
CA VAL A 301 13.63 3.41 -10.22
C VAL A 301 12.32 3.87 -9.59
N HIS A 302 11.84 5.06 -9.97
CA HIS A 302 10.60 5.68 -9.48
C HIS A 302 9.34 4.82 -9.76
N ARG A 303 9.14 3.77 -8.97
CA ARG A 303 7.92 2.96 -8.95
C ARG A 303 7.03 3.47 -7.83
N ASP A 304 5.79 3.82 -8.17
CA ASP A 304 4.81 4.24 -7.19
C ASP A 304 4.51 3.08 -6.22
N ASN A 305 4.39 3.36 -4.91
CA ASN A 305 4.23 2.35 -3.85
C ASN A 305 2.92 2.50 -3.05
N HIS A 306 2.04 3.42 -3.44
CA HIS A 306 0.89 3.84 -2.62
C HIS A 306 -0.10 2.74 -2.26
N TRP A 307 -0.24 1.71 -3.10
CA TRP A 307 -1.10 0.56 -2.76
C TRP A 307 -0.40 -0.44 -1.82
N LEU A 308 0.93 -0.49 -1.77
CA LEU A 308 1.65 -1.24 -0.72
C LEU A 308 1.33 -0.66 0.65
N ASP A 309 1.47 0.66 0.80
CA ASP A 309 1.08 1.37 2.02
C ASP A 309 -0.42 1.17 2.32
N GLY A 310 -1.25 1.11 1.28
CA GLY A 310 -2.67 0.77 1.37
C GLY A 310 -2.95 -0.62 1.95
N VAL A 311 -2.32 -1.67 1.44
CA VAL A 311 -2.49 -3.05 1.95
C VAL A 311 -1.96 -3.16 3.38
N VAL A 312 -0.81 -2.55 3.65
CA VAL A 312 -0.22 -2.45 5.00
C VAL A 312 -1.20 -1.80 5.97
N GLY A 313 -1.77 -0.67 5.59
CA GLY A 313 -2.74 0.02 6.42
C GLY A 313 -4.05 -0.76 6.64
N CYS A 314 -4.51 -1.51 5.64
CA CYS A 314 -5.64 -2.44 5.80
C CYS A 314 -5.32 -3.55 6.81
N ALA A 315 -4.12 -4.14 6.76
CA ALA A 315 -3.70 -5.18 7.70
C ALA A 315 -3.60 -4.65 9.15
N VAL A 316 -3.07 -3.44 9.32
CA VAL A 316 -3.09 -2.73 10.61
C VAL A 316 -4.53 -2.54 11.08
N GLY A 317 -5.42 -2.11 10.18
CA GLY A 317 -6.85 -1.94 10.45
C GLY A 317 -7.51 -3.23 10.94
N ALA A 318 -7.21 -4.36 10.31
CA ALA A 318 -7.72 -5.68 10.70
C ALA A 318 -7.28 -6.05 12.12
N SER A 319 -6.00 -5.82 12.44
CA SER A 319 -5.48 -6.02 13.80
C SER A 319 -6.14 -5.11 14.83
N ILE A 320 -6.39 -3.84 14.50
CA ILE A 320 -7.12 -2.90 15.37
C ILE A 320 -8.55 -3.39 15.66
N ARG A 321 -9.15 -4.10 14.70
CA ARG A 321 -10.50 -4.68 14.79
C ARG A 321 -10.53 -6.11 15.35
N GLY A 322 -9.38 -6.70 15.66
CA GLY A 322 -9.29 -7.94 16.41
C GLY A 322 -8.92 -9.17 15.60
N ALA A 323 -8.46 -9.03 14.35
CA ALA A 323 -7.77 -10.12 13.67
C ALA A 323 -6.51 -10.49 14.47
N THR A 324 -6.31 -11.80 14.67
CA THR A 324 -5.24 -12.38 15.49
C THR A 324 -4.60 -13.53 14.73
N ARG A 325 -3.26 -13.55 14.74
CA ARG A 325 -2.49 -14.68 14.24
C ARG A 325 -2.71 -15.93 15.09
#